data_AF-A0A5B0D226-F1
#
_entry.id   AF-A0A5B0D226-F1
#
_cell.length_a   1.000
_cell.length_b   1.000
_cell.length_c   1.000
_cell.angle_alpha   90.00
_cell.angle_beta   90.00
_cell.angle_gamma   90.00
#
_symmetry.space_group_name_H-M   'P 1'
#
loop_
_entity.id
_entity.type
_entity.pdbx_description
1 polymer ?
#
loop_
_entity_poly.entity_id
_entity_poly.type
_entity_poly.pdbx_seq_one_letter_code
_entity_poly.pdbx_strand_id
1 'polypeptide(L)'
;MRARRTMSGDETSERRIENGAGAVSPRRRVVAIVVAMLMGIAGLLGGALPAAAAPTVTYPGAISNVVLEGQNGGGPLEQWQTVRISGDWSVPEGAHAGETFGMTLPAEFSRQSAGTFDILDPETNEVMATCVVAAGQGPEMVCTLTDAVEGKEDVGGAFWMQARASQSTTNETVDFDLGDTIEIVDLPGDGGIVPANPTEQAKPYKFGGQTTTDGRLKWVVGVPSGYVTDGSFTIADTLDGTHSAHHYTGEVLLRQQAVENGQLVGGWTVLGPERYQAVFADDGGSFRFTASGLPASGFAYELIYYTQADGPVAPGDVFGNKAVVNTFETSATHTVTETGGGGGTGVDFTRFSITKQLTGPLAEAARSATYTVRYSVKGSEAPATTMTVPVGESVASTRAPLGSTFVIEEVDLPSIEGITWGSWTITGEGVVDVGNGTFEVTPSSKAGVALTLTNTANPVTPPPSVPPTTPPPSVPPTVPPTPTPPPGVRTPPPGGLALTGGEIGFGFLALAVALIAGGGIAAGVAARRRASAEQL
;
A
#
# COMPACT_ATOMS: atom_id res chain seq x y z
N MET A 1 -32.22 -94.14 28.85
CA MET A 1 -31.95 -95.42 29.58
C MET A 1 -30.48 -95.45 30.02
N ARG A 2 -30.06 -96.48 30.77
CA ARG A 2 -28.69 -96.70 31.30
C ARG A 2 -27.65 -96.89 30.16
N ALA A 3 -26.32 -96.86 30.37
CA ALA A 3 -25.56 -97.21 31.58
C ALA A 3 -24.14 -96.56 31.72
N ARG A 4 -23.63 -96.64 32.97
CA ARG A 4 -22.25 -96.88 33.50
C ARG A 4 -21.01 -96.56 32.62
N ARG A 5 -19.91 -95.95 33.10
CA ARG A 5 -19.19 -95.89 34.42
C ARG A 5 -18.30 -97.11 34.75
N THR A 6 -17.02 -97.06 34.34
CA THR A 6 -15.82 -97.69 34.96
C THR A 6 -14.52 -97.10 34.34
N MET A 7 -13.32 -97.53 34.78
CA MET A 7 -12.45 -96.78 35.71
C MET A 7 -11.10 -97.51 35.97
N SER A 8 -10.02 -96.75 36.27
CA SER A 8 -8.74 -97.18 36.89
C SER A 8 -7.57 -97.66 36.00
N GLY A 9 -6.33 -97.45 36.48
CA GLY A 9 -5.02 -97.77 35.85
C GLY A 9 -4.45 -96.60 35.02
N ASP A 10 -3.43 -95.82 35.38
CA ASP A 10 -2.25 -95.91 36.29
C ASP A 10 -1.01 -96.62 35.71
N GLU A 11 -0.02 -95.84 35.21
CA GLU A 11 1.39 -95.91 35.64
C GLU A 11 2.24 -94.73 35.07
N THR A 12 3.48 -94.61 35.55
CA THR A 12 4.40 -93.44 35.42
C THR A 12 5.14 -93.27 34.09
N SER A 13 5.52 -92.03 33.72
CA SER A 13 6.95 -91.60 33.57
C SER A 13 7.09 -90.10 33.16
N GLU A 14 8.34 -89.63 32.98
CA GLU A 14 8.79 -88.24 33.16
C GLU A 14 8.76 -87.29 31.94
N ARG A 15 8.70 -85.99 32.29
CA ARG A 15 9.14 -84.77 31.58
C ARG A 15 9.93 -84.90 30.26
N ARG A 16 9.45 -84.18 29.23
CA ARG A 16 10.20 -83.04 28.62
C ARG A 16 9.23 -82.01 28.03
N ILE A 17 9.58 -80.73 28.14
CA ILE A 17 8.91 -79.64 27.42
C ILE A 17 9.74 -79.32 26.19
N GLU A 18 9.15 -79.50 25.01
CA GLU A 18 9.61 -78.92 23.74
C GLU A 18 8.42 -78.97 22.77
N ASN A 19 8.04 -77.83 22.20
CA ASN A 19 7.01 -77.77 21.16
C ASN A 19 7.30 -76.61 20.21
N GLY A 20 7.24 -76.88 18.90
CA GLY A 20 7.40 -75.88 17.85
C GLY A 20 6.29 -74.81 17.91
N ALA A 21 6.56 -73.56 17.54
CA ALA A 21 6.83 -73.12 16.17
C ALA A 21 5.57 -73.13 15.29
N GLY A 22 4.88 -71.99 15.22
CA GLY A 22 3.86 -71.66 14.23
C GLY A 22 4.18 -70.27 13.67
N ALA A 23 4.62 -70.19 12.43
CA ALA A 23 5.18 -68.97 11.85
C ALA A 23 4.20 -68.25 10.92
N VAL A 24 4.14 -66.92 11.03
CA VAL A 24 3.75 -66.02 9.94
C VAL A 24 4.79 -64.90 9.88
N SER A 25 5.20 -64.53 8.66
CA SER A 25 6.33 -63.64 8.39
C SER A 25 5.87 -62.39 7.59
N PRO A 26 6.73 -61.43 7.19
CA PRO A 26 6.50 -60.05 7.60
C PRO A 26 6.11 -59.10 6.46
N ARG A 27 5.59 -57.91 6.80
CA ARG A 27 5.75 -56.72 5.95
C ARG A 27 5.80 -55.39 6.71
N ARG A 28 6.89 -54.68 6.44
CA ARG A 28 7.27 -53.32 6.86
C ARG A 28 6.10 -52.33 6.95
N ARG A 29 6.17 -51.44 7.95
CA ARG A 29 6.30 -49.98 7.71
C ARG A 29 7.26 -49.39 8.74
N VAL A 30 8.30 -48.71 8.25
CA VAL A 30 9.17 -47.82 9.02
C VAL A 30 8.95 -46.43 8.46
N VAL A 31 8.39 -45.55 9.29
CA VAL A 31 8.31 -44.09 9.12
C VAL A 31 8.47 -43.55 10.55
N ALA A 32 9.70 -43.28 10.98
CA ALA A 32 10.33 -41.95 10.91
C ALA A 32 9.70 -40.96 11.90
N ILE A 33 10.17 -41.01 13.15
CA ILE A 33 9.83 -40.05 14.20
C ILE A 33 10.74 -38.81 14.04
N VAL A 34 10.31 -37.81 13.28
CA VAL A 34 10.94 -36.46 13.25
C VAL A 34 9.89 -35.37 12.99
N VAL A 35 9.14 -34.96 14.02
CA VAL A 35 8.75 -33.56 14.31
C VAL A 35 8.48 -33.48 15.82
N ALA A 36 9.50 -33.14 16.62
CA ALA A 36 9.39 -33.07 18.08
C ALA A 36 10.27 -31.96 18.71
N MET A 37 10.62 -30.94 17.92
CA MET A 37 11.33 -29.73 18.33
C MET A 37 10.88 -28.58 17.43
N LEU A 38 10.21 -27.56 17.98
CA LEU A 38 10.16 -26.17 17.46
C LEU A 38 9.25 -25.20 18.26
N MET A 39 8.46 -25.66 19.24
CA MET A 39 7.65 -24.77 20.12
C MET A 39 7.97 -24.99 21.61
N GLY A 40 9.20 -24.63 22.00
CA GLY A 40 9.64 -24.61 23.39
C GLY A 40 11.03 -23.98 23.49
N ILE A 41 11.20 -23.03 24.43
CA ILE A 41 12.33 -22.09 24.59
C ILE A 41 12.24 -20.86 23.67
N ALA A 42 11.55 -19.83 24.16
CA ALA A 42 11.64 -18.43 23.72
C ALA A 42 11.17 -17.49 24.86
N GLY A 43 11.57 -17.80 26.10
CA GLY A 43 11.20 -17.04 27.30
C GLY A 43 12.34 -17.09 28.31
N LEU A 44 12.70 -15.91 28.85
CA LEU A 44 13.86 -15.69 29.71
C LEU A 44 15.22 -16.08 29.09
N LEU A 45 15.64 -15.36 28.05
CA LEU A 45 17.00 -14.81 27.93
C LEU A 45 17.07 -13.83 26.75
N GLY A 46 17.24 -12.54 27.04
CA GLY A 46 17.34 -11.46 26.05
C GLY A 46 18.68 -11.43 25.33
N GLY A 47 19.03 -12.51 24.62
CA GLY A 47 20.08 -12.46 23.62
C GLY A 47 19.51 -11.81 22.36
N ALA A 48 20.05 -10.66 21.97
CA ALA A 48 19.71 -10.06 20.68
C ALA A 48 20.05 -11.07 19.57
N LEU A 49 19.02 -11.54 18.85
CA LEU A 49 19.23 -12.13 17.55
C LEU A 49 19.87 -11.08 16.65
N PRO A 50 20.76 -11.45 15.71
CA PRO A 50 21.21 -10.50 14.70
C PRO A 50 19.96 -9.96 13.99
N ALA A 51 19.85 -8.63 13.87
CA ALA A 51 18.78 -8.03 13.10
C ALA A 51 18.80 -8.63 11.69
N ALA A 52 17.65 -9.15 11.25
CA ALA A 52 17.48 -9.47 9.84
C ALA A 52 17.52 -8.12 9.10
N ALA A 53 18.48 -7.97 8.20
CA ALA A 53 18.51 -6.80 7.32
C ALA A 53 17.27 -6.81 6.42
N ALA A 54 16.95 -5.66 5.84
CA ALA A 54 15.95 -5.58 4.76
C ALA A 54 16.23 -6.62 3.66
N PRO A 55 15.18 -7.16 3.02
CA PRO A 55 15.34 -8.01 1.85
C PRO A 55 16.06 -7.25 0.74
N THR A 56 16.91 -7.95 -0.04
CA THR A 56 17.58 -7.33 -1.19
C THR A 56 16.57 -7.10 -2.31
N VAL A 57 16.16 -5.84 -2.48
CA VAL A 57 15.15 -5.38 -3.45
C VAL A 57 15.73 -4.35 -4.42
N THR A 58 15.02 -4.06 -5.51
CA THR A 58 15.44 -3.04 -6.50
C THR A 58 15.44 -1.62 -5.89
N TYR A 59 14.41 -1.31 -5.11
CA TYR A 59 14.19 0.01 -4.51
C TYR A 59 14.16 -0.08 -2.97
N PRO A 60 15.33 -0.08 -2.30
CA PRO A 60 15.39 0.21 -0.87
C PRO A 60 14.90 1.65 -0.61
N GLY A 61 14.31 1.89 0.56
CA GLY A 61 13.77 3.20 0.94
C GLY A 61 12.48 3.63 0.20
N ALA A 62 11.88 2.74 -0.61
CA ALA A 62 10.63 3.00 -1.34
C ALA A 62 9.36 2.91 -0.47
N ILE A 63 9.48 2.55 0.80
CA ILE A 63 8.41 2.55 1.82
C ILE A 63 8.62 3.77 2.75
N SER A 64 7.54 4.34 3.27
CA SER A 64 7.59 5.42 4.27
C SER A 64 6.29 5.51 5.08
N ASN A 65 6.26 6.37 6.10
CA ASN A 65 5.05 6.72 6.87
C ASN A 65 4.40 5.49 7.51
N VAL A 66 5.20 4.64 8.15
CA VAL A 66 4.75 3.38 8.74
C VAL A 66 3.97 3.65 10.02
N VAL A 67 2.75 3.13 10.11
CA VAL A 67 1.81 3.34 11.22
C VAL A 67 1.34 2.01 11.79
N LEU A 68 1.25 1.93 13.13
CA LEU A 68 0.80 0.77 13.88
C LEU A 68 -0.58 1.02 14.51
N GLU A 69 -1.49 0.07 14.36
CA GLU A 69 -2.81 0.09 14.99
C GLU A 69 -3.11 -1.25 15.68
N GLY A 70 -3.42 -1.22 16.98
CA GLY A 70 -3.86 -2.42 17.71
C GLY A 70 -5.29 -2.81 17.36
N GLN A 71 -5.54 -4.09 17.07
CA GLN A 71 -6.83 -4.60 16.56
C GLN A 71 -8.09 -4.22 17.37
N ASN A 72 -7.92 -3.89 18.66
CA ASN A 72 -9.03 -3.54 19.56
C ASN A 72 -9.22 -2.03 19.76
N GLY A 73 -8.28 -1.20 19.31
CA GLY A 73 -8.29 0.26 19.47
C GLY A 73 -7.93 0.78 20.87
N GLY A 74 -6.81 1.51 20.97
CA GLY A 74 -6.39 2.25 22.16
C GLY A 74 -5.69 1.42 23.25
N GLY A 75 -4.75 2.07 23.96
CA GLY A 75 -3.89 1.42 24.96
C GLY A 75 -2.72 0.63 24.36
N PRO A 76 -1.80 0.13 25.20
CA PRO A 76 -0.65 -0.68 24.77
C PRO A 76 -1.09 -1.97 24.08
N LEU A 77 -0.25 -2.44 23.15
CA LEU A 77 -0.39 -3.77 22.55
C LEU A 77 -0.11 -4.85 23.59
N GLU A 78 -1.03 -5.80 23.77
CA GLU A 78 -0.78 -7.01 24.57
C GLU A 78 0.02 -8.03 23.74
N GLN A 79 0.97 -8.73 24.37
CA GLN A 79 1.66 -9.83 23.72
C GLN A 79 0.63 -10.88 23.24
N TRP A 80 0.84 -11.37 22.03
CA TRP A 80 -0.05 -12.22 21.24
C TRP A 80 -1.29 -11.54 20.65
N GLN A 81 -1.45 -10.22 20.78
CA GLN A 81 -2.45 -9.44 20.03
C GLN A 81 -2.05 -9.26 18.55
N THR A 82 -3.04 -9.10 17.69
CA THR A 82 -2.85 -8.70 16.28
C THR A 82 -2.62 -7.20 16.19
N VAL A 83 -1.63 -6.79 15.41
CA VAL A 83 -1.37 -5.41 15.01
C VAL A 83 -1.61 -5.28 13.52
N ARG A 84 -2.28 -4.19 13.11
CA ARG A 84 -2.33 -3.73 11.72
C ARG A 84 -1.14 -2.80 11.52
N ILE A 85 -0.35 -3.08 10.50
CA ILE A 85 0.77 -2.27 10.04
C ILE A 85 0.35 -1.67 8.72
N SER A 86 0.39 -0.35 8.57
CA SER A 86 0.10 0.35 7.31
C SER A 86 1.27 1.27 6.95
N GLY A 87 1.39 1.66 5.68
CA GLY A 87 2.40 2.62 5.24
C GLY A 87 2.23 3.01 3.78
N ASP A 88 2.93 4.06 3.37
CA ASP A 88 2.98 4.52 1.99
C ASP A 88 4.13 3.84 1.23
N TRP A 89 4.01 3.77 -0.10
CA TRP A 89 5.06 3.28 -1.00
C TRP A 89 5.14 4.12 -2.27
N SER A 90 6.33 4.28 -2.84
CA SER A 90 6.54 4.89 -4.16
C SER A 90 7.85 4.43 -4.78
N VAL A 91 7.85 4.26 -6.11
CA VAL A 91 9.01 3.82 -6.89
C VAL A 91 9.42 4.92 -7.89
N PRO A 92 10.71 5.01 -8.26
CA PRO A 92 11.21 6.08 -9.12
C PRO A 92 10.63 6.03 -10.55
N GLU A 93 10.69 7.17 -11.26
CA GLU A 93 10.39 7.25 -12.70
C GLU A 93 11.15 6.17 -13.49
N GLY A 94 10.44 5.46 -14.38
CA GLY A 94 11.02 4.41 -15.21
C GLY A 94 11.14 3.05 -14.53
N ALA A 95 10.41 2.81 -13.44
CA ALA A 95 10.27 1.47 -12.85
C ALA A 95 9.52 0.50 -13.78
N HIS A 96 9.94 -0.76 -13.79
CA HIS A 96 9.45 -1.81 -14.69
C HIS A 96 8.86 -3.03 -13.97
N ALA A 97 8.14 -3.85 -14.73
CA ALA A 97 7.59 -5.12 -14.27
C ALA A 97 8.68 -6.08 -13.75
N GLY A 98 8.44 -6.72 -12.60
CA GLY A 98 9.38 -7.63 -11.95
C GLY A 98 10.43 -6.94 -11.07
N GLU A 99 10.52 -5.61 -11.07
CA GLU A 99 11.31 -4.87 -10.08
C GLU A 99 10.60 -4.84 -8.71
N THR A 100 11.37 -4.62 -7.64
CA THR A 100 10.92 -4.92 -6.26
C THR A 100 11.18 -3.79 -5.27
N PHE A 101 10.33 -3.72 -4.24
CA PHE A 101 10.53 -2.92 -3.03
C PHE A 101 10.15 -3.75 -1.78
N GLY A 102 10.54 -3.31 -0.59
CA GLY A 102 10.30 -4.11 0.61
C GLY A 102 10.85 -3.52 1.90
N MET A 103 10.63 -4.22 3.01
CA MET A 103 11.13 -3.88 4.35
C MET A 103 11.21 -5.14 5.23
N THR A 104 11.95 -5.06 6.33
CA THR A 104 11.93 -6.07 7.40
C THR A 104 11.23 -5.51 8.64
N LEU A 105 10.29 -6.28 9.20
CA LEU A 105 9.58 -5.92 10.42
C LEU A 105 10.51 -6.02 11.66
N PRO A 106 10.29 -5.18 12.70
CA PRO A 106 10.89 -5.35 14.01
C PRO A 106 10.75 -6.78 14.57
N ALA A 107 11.72 -7.24 15.35
CA ALA A 107 11.71 -8.55 15.99
C ALA A 107 10.53 -8.73 16.99
N GLU A 108 9.97 -7.62 17.46
CA GLU A 108 8.72 -7.52 18.21
C GLU A 108 7.52 -8.17 17.51
N PHE A 109 7.51 -8.23 16.18
CA PHE A 109 6.39 -8.73 15.39
C PHE A 109 6.69 -10.08 14.71
N SER A 110 5.64 -10.88 14.52
CA SER A 110 5.74 -12.16 13.81
C SER A 110 4.52 -12.49 12.96
N ARG A 111 4.69 -13.43 12.02
CA ARG A 111 3.58 -14.09 11.31
C ARG A 111 3.71 -15.61 11.44
N GLN A 112 2.58 -16.28 11.68
CA GLN A 112 2.53 -17.74 11.85
C GLN A 112 2.69 -18.49 10.53
N SER A 113 2.29 -17.87 9.43
CA SER A 113 2.46 -18.31 8.04
C SER A 113 3.04 -17.19 7.20
N ALA A 114 3.72 -17.56 6.13
CA ALA A 114 3.92 -16.66 5.01
C ALA A 114 2.56 -16.42 4.33
N GLY A 115 2.38 -15.26 3.72
CA GLY A 115 1.15 -14.94 3.00
C GLY A 115 1.40 -13.91 1.91
N THR A 116 0.43 -13.80 1.01
CA THR A 116 0.47 -12.88 -0.12
C THR A 116 -0.71 -11.92 -0.07
N PHE A 117 -0.52 -10.70 -0.57
CA PHE A 117 -1.60 -9.76 -0.85
C PHE A 117 -1.24 -8.92 -2.08
N ASP A 118 -2.26 -8.44 -2.77
CA ASP A 118 -2.09 -7.56 -3.93
C ASP A 118 -2.34 -6.10 -3.54
N ILE A 119 -1.60 -5.20 -4.19
CA ILE A 119 -1.84 -3.76 -4.20
C ILE A 119 -2.57 -3.46 -5.50
N LEU A 120 -3.80 -2.96 -5.40
CA LEU A 120 -4.70 -2.75 -6.53
C LEU A 120 -4.83 -1.27 -6.89
N ASP A 121 -5.00 -0.99 -8.17
CA ASP A 121 -5.50 0.29 -8.65
C ASP A 121 -7.00 0.42 -8.28
N PRO A 122 -7.39 1.44 -7.48
CA PRO A 122 -8.76 1.58 -7.00
C PRO A 122 -9.76 2.02 -8.09
N GLU A 123 -9.30 2.51 -9.24
CA GLU A 123 -10.15 2.87 -10.38
C GLU A 123 -10.23 1.74 -11.41
N THR A 124 -9.10 1.09 -11.73
CA THR A 124 -9.02 0.08 -12.81
C THR A 124 -9.10 -1.37 -12.31
N ASN A 125 -8.78 -1.63 -11.04
CA ASN A 125 -8.52 -2.96 -10.45
C ASN A 125 -7.33 -3.70 -11.11
N GLU A 126 -6.42 -2.99 -11.78
CA GLU A 126 -5.11 -3.55 -12.15
C GLU A 126 -4.29 -3.87 -10.88
N VAL A 127 -3.63 -5.03 -10.83
CA VAL A 127 -2.68 -5.36 -9.76
C VAL A 127 -1.39 -4.58 -10.02
N MET A 128 -1.13 -3.52 -9.26
CA MET A 128 0.07 -2.69 -9.41
C MET A 128 1.33 -3.41 -8.87
N ALA A 129 1.18 -4.13 -7.76
CA ALA A 129 2.23 -4.97 -7.19
C ALA A 129 1.63 -6.16 -6.41
N THR A 130 2.33 -7.31 -6.41
CA THR A 130 2.02 -8.44 -5.53
C THR A 130 3.06 -8.50 -4.42
N CYS A 131 2.62 -8.49 -3.16
CA CYS A 131 3.45 -8.53 -1.96
C CYS A 131 3.45 -9.91 -1.32
N VAL A 132 4.62 -10.38 -0.92
CA VAL A 132 4.85 -11.60 -0.14
C VAL A 132 5.42 -11.20 1.22
N VAL A 133 4.81 -11.68 2.31
CA VAL A 133 5.31 -11.49 3.67
C VAL A 133 5.72 -12.84 4.25
N ALA A 134 6.91 -12.93 4.82
CA ALA A 134 7.47 -14.16 5.36
C ALA A 134 6.77 -14.68 6.63
N ALA A 135 7.10 -15.90 7.03
CA ALA A 135 6.76 -16.46 8.34
C ALA A 135 7.94 -16.25 9.33
N GLY A 136 7.64 -16.23 10.64
CA GLY A 136 8.65 -16.09 11.69
C GLY A 136 8.60 -14.75 12.41
N GLN A 137 9.55 -14.54 13.34
CA GLN A 137 9.79 -13.25 14.02
C GLN A 137 10.57 -12.33 13.08
N GLY A 138 10.31 -11.01 13.13
CA GLY A 138 10.91 -10.02 12.23
C GLY A 138 10.83 -10.41 10.74
N PRO A 139 9.64 -10.75 10.20
CA PRO A 139 9.52 -11.23 8.84
C PRO A 139 9.84 -10.15 7.80
N GLU A 140 10.46 -10.56 6.70
CA GLU A 140 10.64 -9.76 5.49
C GLU A 140 9.28 -9.59 4.76
N MET A 141 9.03 -8.40 4.20
CA MET A 141 8.01 -8.13 3.18
C MET A 141 8.70 -7.72 1.87
N VAL A 142 8.36 -8.39 0.77
CA VAL A 142 8.83 -8.03 -0.58
C VAL A 142 7.62 -7.89 -1.50
N CYS A 143 7.50 -6.72 -2.13
CA CYS A 143 6.51 -6.42 -3.15
C CYS A 143 7.18 -6.40 -4.53
N THR A 144 6.55 -7.03 -5.51
CA THR A 144 7.02 -7.11 -6.90
C THR A 144 6.05 -6.36 -7.80
N LEU A 145 6.55 -5.40 -8.59
CA LEU A 145 5.77 -4.63 -9.56
C LEU A 145 5.30 -5.54 -10.71
N THR A 146 4.13 -5.26 -11.27
CA THR A 146 3.60 -5.98 -12.45
C THR A 146 3.68 -5.13 -13.71
N ASP A 147 3.36 -5.72 -14.88
CA ASP A 147 3.14 -5.04 -16.16
C ASP A 147 2.22 -3.80 -16.07
N ALA A 148 1.38 -3.68 -15.02
CA ALA A 148 0.51 -2.54 -14.79
C ALA A 148 1.26 -1.21 -14.52
N VAL A 149 2.55 -1.24 -14.18
CA VAL A 149 3.35 0.00 -14.02
C VAL A 149 3.90 0.54 -15.35
N GLU A 150 3.91 -0.25 -16.42
CA GLU A 150 4.69 0.03 -17.63
C GLU A 150 4.28 1.33 -18.34
N GLY A 151 5.22 2.28 -18.36
CA GLY A 151 5.07 3.59 -18.99
C GLY A 151 4.21 4.60 -18.22
N LYS A 152 3.75 4.27 -17.00
CA LYS A 152 3.20 5.21 -16.02
C LYS A 152 4.36 5.95 -15.32
N GLU A 153 4.12 7.19 -14.92
CA GLU A 153 5.01 7.99 -14.05
C GLU A 153 4.30 8.17 -12.68
N ASP A 154 4.93 8.77 -11.66
CA ASP A 154 4.35 8.94 -10.31
C ASP A 154 3.76 7.65 -9.68
N VAL A 155 4.46 6.52 -9.80
CA VAL A 155 3.96 5.21 -9.35
C VAL A 155 4.12 5.05 -7.82
N GLY A 156 3.02 4.78 -7.13
CA GLY A 156 3.01 4.62 -5.67
C GLY A 156 1.60 4.47 -5.08
N GLY A 157 1.47 4.56 -3.76
CA GLY A 157 0.22 4.45 -3.04
C GLY A 157 0.41 4.06 -1.58
N ALA A 158 -0.49 3.24 -1.03
CA ALA A 158 -0.45 2.80 0.36
C ALA A 158 -0.76 1.30 0.50
N PHE A 159 -0.12 0.64 1.46
CA PHE A 159 -0.34 -0.77 1.81
C PHE A 159 -0.76 -0.93 3.27
N TRP A 160 -1.28 -2.11 3.59
CA TRP A 160 -1.48 -2.57 4.95
C TRP A 160 -1.30 -4.09 5.06
N MET A 161 -0.97 -4.56 6.26
CA MET A 161 -0.93 -5.98 6.62
C MET A 161 -1.23 -6.21 8.10
N GLN A 162 -1.49 -7.48 8.44
CA GLN A 162 -1.58 -7.94 9.83
C GLN A 162 -0.30 -8.70 10.21
N ALA A 163 0.21 -8.39 11.41
CA ALA A 163 1.23 -9.14 12.12
C ALA A 163 0.80 -9.36 13.58
N ARG A 164 1.62 -10.08 14.36
CA ARG A 164 1.35 -10.39 15.76
C ARG A 164 2.43 -9.82 16.67
N ALA A 165 2.05 -9.00 17.66
CA ALA A 165 2.95 -8.59 18.74
C ALA A 165 3.40 -9.85 19.50
N SER A 166 4.66 -10.24 19.37
CA SER A 166 5.16 -11.58 19.74
C SER A 166 6.25 -11.54 20.80
N GLN A 167 7.01 -10.44 20.87
CA GLN A 167 7.89 -10.13 21.99
C GLN A 167 7.31 -8.97 22.80
N SER A 168 7.30 -9.08 24.12
CA SER A 168 7.00 -7.94 25.01
C SER A 168 8.20 -7.01 25.10
N THR A 169 7.98 -5.70 25.05
CA THR A 169 9.02 -4.67 25.18
C THR A 169 8.53 -3.49 26.01
N THR A 170 9.44 -2.82 26.71
CA THR A 170 9.15 -1.57 27.46
C THR A 170 9.67 -0.31 26.73
N ASN A 171 10.09 -0.47 25.47
CA ASN A 171 10.30 0.68 24.58
C ASN A 171 8.94 1.16 24.09
N GLU A 172 8.76 2.46 23.94
CA GLU A 172 7.55 3.05 23.32
C GLU A 172 7.63 3.08 21.78
N THR A 173 8.79 2.73 21.21
CA THR A 173 9.05 2.74 19.77
C THR A 173 9.67 1.43 19.29
N VAL A 174 9.54 1.15 17.99
CA VAL A 174 10.17 0.03 17.29
C VAL A 174 10.79 0.47 15.96
N ASP A 175 11.89 -0.18 15.58
CA ASP A 175 12.72 0.20 14.43
C ASP A 175 12.38 -0.67 13.21
N PHE A 176 11.81 -0.07 12.16
CA PHE A 176 11.56 -0.73 10.87
C PHE A 176 12.76 -0.54 9.93
N ASP A 177 13.31 -1.63 9.39
CA ASP A 177 14.38 -1.58 8.39
C ASP A 177 13.78 -1.53 6.98
N LEU A 178 13.91 -0.37 6.32
CA LEU A 178 13.39 -0.10 4.99
C LEU A 178 14.49 -0.24 3.90
N GLY A 179 15.68 -0.76 4.25
CA GLY A 179 16.81 -0.98 3.35
C GLY A 179 17.89 0.09 3.44
N ASP A 180 17.62 1.26 2.87
CA ASP A 180 18.56 2.39 2.90
C ASP A 180 18.34 3.28 4.15
N THR A 181 17.22 3.09 4.84
CA THR A 181 16.78 3.87 6.01
C THR A 181 16.17 2.98 7.09
N ILE A 182 16.24 3.44 8.34
CA ILE A 182 15.47 2.89 9.46
C ILE A 182 14.42 3.93 9.84
N GLU A 183 13.16 3.53 9.88
CA GLU A 183 12.05 4.36 10.38
C GLU A 183 11.70 3.94 11.80
N ILE A 184 11.75 4.89 12.73
CA ILE A 184 11.42 4.67 14.15
C ILE A 184 9.94 4.98 14.32
N VAL A 185 9.15 3.96 14.66
CA VAL A 185 7.69 4.03 14.69
C VAL A 185 7.18 3.91 16.13
N ASP A 186 6.29 4.81 16.53
CA ASP A 186 5.61 4.77 17.84
C ASP A 186 4.72 3.52 17.94
N LEU A 187 4.80 2.83 19.08
CA LEU A 187 3.85 1.77 19.42
C LEU A 187 2.50 2.39 19.84
N PRO A 188 1.36 1.69 19.62
CA PRO A 188 0.08 2.15 20.14
C PRO A 188 0.08 2.17 21.67
N GLY A 189 -0.19 3.33 22.28
CA GLY A 189 -0.34 3.49 23.74
C GLY A 189 0.96 3.72 24.52
N ASP A 190 0.86 3.76 25.85
CA ASP A 190 2.00 3.90 26.76
C ASP A 190 2.40 2.54 27.38
N GLY A 191 3.69 2.29 27.57
CA GLY A 191 4.26 1.10 28.20
C GLY A 191 4.75 0.01 27.24
N GLY A 192 4.86 0.32 25.95
CA GLY A 192 5.30 -0.60 24.90
C GLY A 192 4.37 -1.79 24.64
N ILE A 193 4.94 -2.96 24.36
CA ILE A 193 4.20 -4.22 24.20
C ILE A 193 4.16 -4.93 25.55
N VAL A 194 3.01 -4.86 26.23
CA VAL A 194 2.85 -5.43 27.58
C VAL A 194 2.77 -6.97 27.53
N PRO A 195 3.37 -7.71 28.50
CA PRO A 195 3.25 -9.16 28.56
C PRO A 195 1.79 -9.63 28.67
N ALA A 196 1.47 -10.76 28.06
CA ALA A 196 0.13 -11.33 28.10
C ALA A 196 -0.33 -11.67 29.53
N ASN A 197 -1.58 -11.37 29.85
CA ASN A 197 -2.15 -11.58 31.18
C ASN A 197 -2.21 -13.10 31.53
N PRO A 198 -1.45 -13.57 32.55
CA PRO A 198 -1.41 -14.98 32.90
C PRO A 198 -2.57 -15.44 33.80
N THR A 199 -3.58 -14.62 34.06
CA THR A 199 -4.72 -15.00 34.91
C THR A 199 -5.54 -16.15 34.30
N GLU A 200 -5.86 -17.17 35.09
CA GLU A 200 -6.73 -18.27 34.66
C GLU A 200 -8.14 -17.77 34.33
N GLN A 201 -8.68 -18.20 33.17
CA GLN A 201 -10.06 -17.91 32.78
C GLN A 201 -11.06 -18.52 33.76
N ALA A 202 -12.00 -17.72 34.27
CA ALA A 202 -12.92 -18.14 35.33
C ALA A 202 -13.98 -19.19 34.88
N LYS A 203 -14.08 -19.48 33.58
CA LYS A 203 -15.07 -20.39 32.96
C LYS A 203 -14.47 -21.06 31.71
N PRO A 204 -14.96 -22.23 31.28
CA PRO A 204 -14.56 -22.84 30.01
C PRO A 204 -14.83 -21.89 28.84
N TYR A 205 -13.91 -21.92 27.89
CA TYR A 205 -13.87 -20.97 26.78
C TYR A 205 -13.48 -21.68 25.50
N LYS A 206 -13.81 -21.07 24.35
CA LYS A 206 -13.52 -21.60 23.04
C LYS A 206 -13.00 -20.49 22.15
N PHE A 207 -12.03 -20.80 21.29
CA PHE A 207 -11.59 -19.93 20.21
C PHE A 207 -11.13 -20.77 19.01
N GLY A 208 -10.99 -20.13 17.85
CA GLY A 208 -10.48 -20.76 16.65
C GLY A 208 -9.93 -19.77 15.64
N GLY A 209 -9.24 -20.29 14.63
CA GLY A 209 -8.64 -19.51 13.55
C GLY A 209 -8.04 -20.40 12.47
N GLN A 210 -7.81 -19.84 11.29
CA GLN A 210 -7.04 -20.50 10.23
C GLN A 210 -5.64 -20.93 10.69
N THR A 211 -5.11 -21.97 10.03
CA THR A 211 -3.72 -22.43 10.19
C THR A 211 -2.88 -22.02 8.98
N THR A 212 -1.63 -22.48 8.94
CA THR A 212 -0.74 -22.33 7.76
C THR A 212 -1.14 -23.23 6.57
N THR A 213 -2.19 -24.05 6.71
CA THR A 213 -2.72 -24.93 5.68
C THR A 213 -4.09 -24.40 5.22
N ASP A 214 -4.26 -24.26 3.91
CA ASP A 214 -5.49 -23.71 3.33
C ASP A 214 -6.75 -24.52 3.72
N GLY A 215 -7.85 -23.80 3.96
CA GLY A 215 -9.11 -24.31 4.49
C GLY A 215 -9.04 -24.99 5.87
N ARG A 216 -7.87 -25.15 6.50
CA ARG A 216 -7.71 -25.87 7.76
C ARG A 216 -7.75 -24.92 8.94
N LEU A 217 -8.75 -25.08 9.81
CA LEU A 217 -8.94 -24.30 11.03
C LEU A 217 -8.41 -25.07 12.24
N LYS A 218 -7.76 -24.35 13.16
CA LYS A 218 -7.47 -24.81 14.52
C LYS A 218 -8.59 -24.35 15.44
N TRP A 219 -9.08 -25.24 16.28
CA TRP A 219 -9.97 -24.94 17.39
C TRP A 219 -9.29 -25.27 18.71
N VAL A 220 -9.65 -24.52 19.75
CA VAL A 220 -9.20 -24.74 21.12
C VAL A 220 -10.41 -24.65 22.04
N VAL A 221 -10.57 -25.63 22.93
CA VAL A 221 -11.51 -25.58 24.07
C VAL A 221 -10.70 -25.60 25.35
N GLY A 222 -10.72 -24.49 26.09
CA GLY A 222 -10.07 -24.33 27.38
C GLY A 222 -10.97 -24.79 28.53
N VAL A 223 -10.40 -25.56 29.45
CA VAL A 223 -11.04 -26.10 30.64
C VAL A 223 -10.25 -25.66 31.88
N PRO A 224 -10.73 -24.64 32.62
CA PRO A 224 -10.09 -24.19 33.85
C PRO A 224 -10.05 -25.25 34.94
N SER A 225 -9.13 -25.09 35.87
CA SER A 225 -8.87 -25.99 37.00
C SER A 225 -10.12 -26.29 37.84
N GLY A 226 -10.98 -25.29 38.05
CA GLY A 226 -12.27 -25.43 38.76
C GLY A 226 -13.35 -26.23 38.03
N TYR A 227 -13.11 -26.65 36.77
CA TYR A 227 -14.03 -27.45 35.96
C TYR A 227 -13.57 -28.92 35.79
N VAL A 228 -12.50 -29.32 36.48
CA VAL A 228 -12.03 -30.71 36.54
C VAL A 228 -12.51 -31.35 37.84
N THR A 229 -13.30 -32.42 37.74
CA THR A 229 -13.89 -33.13 38.91
C THR A 229 -13.25 -34.50 39.03
N ASP A 230 -12.71 -34.82 40.21
CA ASP A 230 -12.05 -36.10 40.52
C ASP A 230 -10.98 -36.52 39.49
N GLY A 231 -10.25 -35.53 38.94
CA GLY A 231 -9.24 -35.77 37.90
C GLY A 231 -9.83 -36.14 36.54
N SER A 232 -11.05 -35.68 36.23
CA SER A 232 -11.74 -35.96 34.96
C SER A 232 -12.57 -34.78 34.47
N PHE A 233 -12.84 -34.76 33.16
CA PHE A 233 -13.83 -33.90 32.52
C PHE A 233 -14.27 -34.47 31.17
N THR A 234 -15.37 -33.94 30.64
CA THR A 234 -15.95 -34.30 29.34
C THR A 234 -16.19 -33.07 28.49
N ILE A 235 -16.08 -33.20 27.17
CA ILE A 235 -16.43 -32.19 26.18
C ILE A 235 -17.31 -32.85 25.12
N ALA A 236 -18.47 -32.27 24.82
CA ALA A 236 -19.23 -32.58 23.61
C ALA A 236 -19.12 -31.41 22.65
N ASP A 237 -18.60 -31.65 21.45
CA ASP A 237 -18.37 -30.63 20.41
C ASP A 237 -19.31 -30.84 19.23
N THR A 238 -19.77 -29.77 18.61
CA THR A 238 -20.65 -29.82 17.44
C THR A 238 -20.42 -28.60 16.55
N LEU A 239 -20.24 -28.85 15.25
CA LEU A 239 -20.03 -27.81 14.25
C LEU A 239 -21.33 -27.04 14.01
N ASP A 240 -21.23 -25.73 13.83
CA ASP A 240 -22.41 -24.89 13.63
C ASP A 240 -22.81 -24.87 12.16
N GLY A 241 -23.80 -25.70 11.81
CA GLY A 241 -24.35 -25.81 10.46
C GLY A 241 -25.14 -24.58 9.97
N THR A 242 -25.16 -23.46 10.70
CA THR A 242 -25.63 -22.16 10.18
C THR A 242 -24.52 -21.35 9.48
N HIS A 243 -23.28 -21.84 9.54
CA HIS A 243 -22.07 -21.20 9.04
C HIS A 243 -21.41 -22.00 7.89
N SER A 244 -20.31 -21.49 7.32
CA SER A 244 -19.59 -22.13 6.20
C SER A 244 -19.17 -23.56 6.56
N ALA A 245 -19.36 -24.49 5.63
CA ALA A 245 -19.28 -25.93 5.87
C ALA A 245 -17.83 -26.42 6.06
N HIS A 246 -17.64 -27.28 7.07
CA HIS A 246 -16.37 -27.86 7.47
C HIS A 246 -16.60 -29.19 8.22
N HIS A 247 -15.60 -30.08 8.21
CA HIS A 247 -15.62 -31.36 8.91
C HIS A 247 -14.41 -31.53 9.84
N TYR A 248 -14.50 -32.41 10.84
CA TYR A 248 -13.36 -32.73 11.70
C TYR A 248 -12.28 -33.56 10.99
N THR A 249 -11.01 -33.20 11.21
CA THR A 249 -9.83 -33.95 10.72
C THR A 249 -9.55 -35.25 11.48
N GLY A 250 -10.17 -35.45 12.65
CA GLY A 250 -9.88 -36.55 13.57
C GLY A 250 -8.67 -36.32 14.50
N GLU A 251 -7.86 -35.29 14.27
CA GLU A 251 -6.70 -34.96 15.09
C GLU A 251 -7.10 -34.26 16.41
N VAL A 252 -6.66 -34.81 17.54
CA VAL A 252 -6.89 -34.26 18.89
C VAL A 252 -5.62 -34.31 19.75
N LEU A 253 -5.33 -33.19 20.43
CA LEU A 253 -4.22 -33.05 21.37
C LEU A 253 -4.71 -32.39 22.66
N LEU A 254 -4.44 -33.02 23.80
CA LEU A 254 -4.67 -32.42 25.11
C LEU A 254 -3.37 -31.85 25.67
N ARG A 255 -3.40 -30.62 26.18
CA ARG A 255 -2.30 -30.02 26.94
C ARG A 255 -2.77 -29.46 28.28
N GLN A 256 -1.87 -29.41 29.26
CA GLN A 256 -2.11 -28.87 30.61
C GLN A 256 -1.07 -27.81 30.98
N GLN A 257 -1.46 -26.84 31.82
CA GLN A 257 -0.55 -25.85 32.43
C GLN A 257 -0.88 -25.73 33.93
N ALA A 258 0.13 -25.54 34.77
CA ALA A 258 -0.07 -25.45 36.21
C ALA A 258 -0.74 -24.12 36.59
N VAL A 259 -1.52 -24.13 37.67
CA VAL A 259 -2.25 -22.96 38.19
C VAL A 259 -1.87 -22.73 39.65
N GLU A 260 -1.28 -21.57 39.92
CA GLU A 260 -0.92 -21.13 41.26
C GLU A 260 -1.60 -19.79 41.57
N ASN A 261 -2.37 -19.73 42.67
CA ASN A 261 -3.11 -18.53 43.10
C ASN A 261 -4.01 -17.90 42.00
N GLY A 262 -4.53 -18.71 41.07
CA GLY A 262 -5.34 -18.23 39.94
C GLY A 262 -4.53 -17.67 38.76
N GLN A 263 -3.21 -17.88 38.73
CA GLN A 263 -2.33 -17.55 37.61
C GLN A 263 -1.82 -18.83 36.95
N LEU A 264 -1.77 -18.85 35.63
CA LEU A 264 -1.13 -19.87 34.80
C LEU A 264 0.39 -19.73 34.92
N VAL A 265 1.07 -20.80 35.34
CA VAL A 265 2.52 -20.79 35.61
C VAL A 265 3.26 -21.88 34.81
N GLY A 266 4.53 -21.61 34.52
CA GLY A 266 5.34 -22.47 33.64
C GLY A 266 4.82 -22.48 32.20
N GLY A 267 5.11 -23.55 31.47
CA GLY A 267 4.67 -23.73 30.07
C GLY A 267 3.67 -24.87 29.90
N TRP A 268 2.88 -24.81 28.83
CA TRP A 268 1.95 -25.87 28.43
C TRP A 268 2.69 -27.20 28.17
N THR A 269 2.28 -28.26 28.86
CA THR A 269 2.78 -29.63 28.69
C THR A 269 1.75 -30.48 27.97
N VAL A 270 2.14 -31.16 26.89
CA VAL A 270 1.27 -32.09 26.15
C VAL A 270 1.07 -33.37 26.96
N LEU A 271 -0.16 -33.88 27.01
CA LEU A 271 -0.50 -35.14 27.65
C LEU A 271 -0.56 -36.29 26.63
N GLY A 272 -0.19 -37.49 27.08
CA GLY A 272 -0.26 -38.70 26.26
C GLY A 272 -1.71 -39.13 25.97
N PRO A 273 -1.94 -39.86 24.86
CA PRO A 273 -3.28 -40.30 24.47
C PRO A 273 -3.87 -41.35 25.43
N GLU A 274 -3.09 -41.94 26.33
CA GLU A 274 -3.60 -42.81 27.40
C GLU A 274 -4.41 -42.07 28.48
N ARG A 275 -4.40 -40.72 28.47
CA ARG A 275 -5.12 -39.87 29.43
C ARG A 275 -6.52 -39.46 28.95
N TYR A 276 -6.84 -39.69 27.68
CA TYR A 276 -8.07 -39.21 27.05
C TYR A 276 -8.58 -40.11 25.92
N GLN A 277 -9.84 -39.92 25.52
CA GLN A 277 -10.44 -40.54 24.35
C GLN A 277 -11.30 -39.52 23.61
N ALA A 278 -11.19 -39.49 22.28
CA ALA A 278 -12.16 -38.83 21.39
C ALA A 278 -12.97 -39.88 20.63
N VAL A 279 -14.27 -39.64 20.48
CA VAL A 279 -15.20 -40.44 19.68
C VAL A 279 -15.96 -39.47 18.78
N PHE A 280 -15.60 -39.44 17.50
CA PHE A 280 -16.31 -38.70 16.46
C PHE A 280 -17.58 -39.46 16.07
N ALA A 281 -18.64 -38.73 15.72
CA ALA A 281 -19.86 -39.32 15.19
C ALA A 281 -19.74 -39.64 13.69
N ASP A 282 -20.50 -40.63 13.21
CA ASP A 282 -20.52 -41.04 11.79
C ASP A 282 -21.02 -39.93 10.85
N ASP A 283 -21.65 -38.88 11.39
CA ASP A 283 -22.09 -37.69 10.65
C ASP A 283 -20.96 -36.68 10.35
N GLY A 284 -19.78 -36.83 10.98
CA GLY A 284 -18.65 -35.90 10.83
C GLY A 284 -18.87 -34.49 11.43
N GLY A 285 -20.05 -34.22 12.01
CA GLY A 285 -20.47 -32.93 12.54
C GLY A 285 -20.43 -32.81 14.07
N SER A 286 -20.20 -33.91 14.80
CA SER A 286 -19.99 -33.88 16.25
C SER A 286 -18.90 -34.84 16.77
N PHE A 287 -18.37 -34.55 17.97
CA PHE A 287 -17.57 -35.52 18.75
C PHE A 287 -17.83 -35.46 20.24
N ARG A 288 -17.48 -36.54 20.95
CA ARG A 288 -17.37 -36.58 22.41
C ARG A 288 -15.93 -36.88 22.82
N PHE A 289 -15.39 -36.06 23.71
CA PHE A 289 -14.08 -36.20 24.30
C PHE A 289 -14.19 -36.39 25.81
N THR A 290 -13.39 -37.29 26.36
CA THR A 290 -13.32 -37.58 27.80
C THR A 290 -11.87 -37.67 28.21
N ALA A 291 -11.47 -36.96 29.27
CA ALA A 291 -10.16 -37.09 29.91
C ALA A 291 -10.31 -37.56 31.36
N SER A 292 -9.37 -38.37 31.85
CA SER A 292 -9.49 -39.01 33.17
C SER A 292 -8.15 -39.40 33.80
N GLY A 293 -8.16 -39.61 35.13
CA GLY A 293 -6.97 -39.91 35.91
C GLY A 293 -5.97 -38.75 35.99
N LEU A 294 -6.41 -37.54 35.66
CA LEU A 294 -5.64 -36.30 35.70
C LEU A 294 -5.35 -35.88 37.15
N PRO A 295 -4.43 -34.92 37.38
CA PRO A 295 -4.39 -34.17 38.64
C PRO A 295 -5.77 -33.65 39.03
N ALA A 296 -6.17 -33.86 40.29
CA ALA A 296 -7.50 -33.50 40.79
C ALA A 296 -7.70 -31.98 41.01
N SER A 297 -6.62 -31.19 40.97
CA SER A 297 -6.63 -29.73 41.07
C SER A 297 -5.28 -29.16 40.57
N GLY A 298 -5.16 -27.83 40.49
CA GLY A 298 -3.90 -27.13 40.24
C GLY A 298 -3.41 -27.12 38.79
N PHE A 299 -4.26 -27.52 37.83
CA PHE A 299 -3.95 -27.48 36.40
C PHE A 299 -5.15 -26.99 35.58
N ALA A 300 -4.89 -26.09 34.63
CA ALA A 300 -5.78 -25.77 33.52
C ALA A 300 -5.47 -26.67 32.32
N TYR A 301 -6.44 -26.88 31.44
CA TYR A 301 -6.31 -27.75 30.27
C TYR A 301 -6.79 -27.05 29.00
N GLU A 302 -6.21 -27.42 27.86
CA GLU A 302 -6.71 -27.08 26.53
C GLU A 302 -6.79 -28.33 25.66
N LEU A 303 -7.97 -28.58 25.09
CA LEU A 303 -8.14 -29.50 23.98
C LEU A 303 -7.95 -28.73 22.66
N ILE A 304 -6.93 -29.12 21.89
CA ILE A 304 -6.63 -28.60 20.55
C ILE A 304 -7.03 -29.66 19.51
N TYR A 305 -7.68 -29.23 18.43
CA TYR A 305 -8.04 -30.07 17.29
C TYR A 305 -8.26 -29.21 16.04
N TYR A 306 -8.53 -29.86 14.90
CA TYR A 306 -8.63 -29.18 13.61
C TYR A 306 -9.88 -29.58 12.83
N THR A 307 -10.49 -28.61 12.13
CA THR A 307 -11.47 -28.86 11.06
C THR A 307 -10.88 -28.45 9.71
N GLN A 308 -11.46 -28.97 8.63
CA GLN A 308 -11.14 -28.62 7.25
C GLN A 308 -12.41 -28.13 6.57
N ALA A 309 -12.34 -26.99 5.89
CA ALA A 309 -13.43 -26.46 5.08
C ALA A 309 -13.79 -27.42 3.93
N ASP A 310 -15.08 -27.53 3.62
CA ASP A 310 -15.62 -28.46 2.61
C ASP A 310 -15.52 -27.92 1.18
N GLY A 311 -15.08 -26.66 1.03
CA GLY A 311 -14.92 -25.96 -0.24
C GLY A 311 -13.75 -24.96 -0.19
N PRO A 312 -13.54 -24.18 -1.28
CA PRO A 312 -12.57 -23.08 -1.27
C PRO A 312 -12.99 -22.03 -0.24
N VAL A 313 -12.01 -21.33 0.33
CA VAL A 313 -12.22 -20.35 1.41
C VAL A 313 -11.84 -18.95 0.94
N ALA A 314 -12.69 -17.97 1.24
CA ALA A 314 -12.52 -16.57 0.83
C ALA A 314 -12.66 -15.60 2.02
N PRO A 315 -12.13 -14.37 1.92
CA PRO A 315 -12.43 -13.31 2.88
C PRO A 315 -13.95 -13.11 3.05
N GLY A 316 -14.39 -13.01 4.30
CA GLY A 316 -15.81 -12.93 4.66
C GLY A 316 -16.48 -14.28 4.97
N ASP A 317 -15.87 -15.43 4.65
CA ASP A 317 -16.34 -16.74 5.15
C ASP A 317 -16.37 -16.76 6.67
N VAL A 318 -17.39 -17.40 7.25
CA VAL A 318 -17.53 -17.55 8.71
C VAL A 318 -17.69 -19.02 9.04
N PHE A 319 -16.79 -19.57 9.83
CA PHE A 319 -16.87 -20.94 10.35
C PHE A 319 -17.30 -20.92 11.81
N GLY A 320 -18.33 -21.69 12.18
CA GLY A 320 -18.88 -21.73 13.54
C GLY A 320 -18.70 -23.09 14.20
N ASN A 321 -18.47 -23.09 15.51
CA ASN A 321 -18.31 -24.31 16.31
C ASN A 321 -18.75 -24.07 17.78
N LYS A 322 -19.38 -25.08 18.41
CA LYS A 322 -19.91 -25.05 19.77
C LYS A 322 -19.45 -26.25 20.59
N ALA A 323 -19.04 -26.01 21.84
CA ALA A 323 -18.64 -27.02 22.81
C ALA A 323 -19.48 -26.95 24.10
N VAL A 324 -19.70 -28.10 24.74
CA VAL A 324 -20.25 -28.22 26.09
C VAL A 324 -19.23 -28.95 26.96
N VAL A 325 -18.62 -28.23 27.91
CA VAL A 325 -17.62 -28.74 28.86
C VAL A 325 -18.34 -29.14 30.14
N ASN A 326 -18.48 -30.45 30.36
CA ASN A 326 -19.36 -31.09 31.35
C ASN A 326 -20.84 -30.66 31.20
N THR A 327 -21.19 -29.49 31.73
CA THR A 327 -22.53 -28.86 31.65
C THR A 327 -22.48 -27.40 31.21
N PHE A 328 -21.28 -26.83 31.00
CA PHE A 328 -21.10 -25.44 30.62
C PHE A 328 -20.94 -25.29 29.11
N GLU A 329 -21.78 -24.46 28.50
CA GLU A 329 -21.78 -24.20 27.06
C GLU A 329 -20.85 -23.03 26.68
N THR A 330 -20.07 -23.22 25.61
CA THR A 330 -19.23 -22.18 25.00
C THR A 330 -19.19 -22.35 23.48
N SER A 331 -19.10 -21.26 22.73
CA SER A 331 -19.03 -21.28 21.27
C SER A 331 -18.01 -20.27 20.76
N ALA A 332 -17.59 -20.46 19.52
CA ALA A 332 -16.70 -19.53 18.82
C ALA A 332 -17.00 -19.58 17.32
N THR A 333 -16.93 -18.42 16.68
CA THR A 333 -16.85 -18.29 15.24
C THR A 333 -15.46 -17.83 14.84
N HIS A 334 -15.06 -18.12 13.61
CA HIS A 334 -13.91 -17.52 12.96
C HIS A 334 -14.36 -16.96 11.62
N THR A 335 -14.32 -15.63 11.49
CA THR A 335 -14.43 -14.95 10.20
C THR A 335 -13.07 -14.90 9.55
N VAL A 336 -12.98 -15.35 8.30
CA VAL A 336 -11.80 -15.22 7.45
C VAL A 336 -11.65 -13.75 7.04
N THR A 337 -10.48 -13.18 7.30
CA THR A 337 -10.19 -11.78 6.96
C THR A 337 -8.94 -11.69 6.11
N GLU A 338 -8.88 -10.66 5.26
CA GLU A 338 -7.64 -10.31 4.56
C GLU A 338 -6.54 -10.00 5.59
N THR A 339 -5.34 -10.52 5.34
CA THR A 339 -4.18 -10.28 6.22
C THR A 339 -3.18 -9.27 5.65
N GLY A 340 -3.59 -8.59 4.57
CA GLY A 340 -2.97 -7.44 3.93
C GLY A 340 -3.65 -7.08 2.62
N GLY A 341 -3.27 -5.94 2.05
CA GLY A 341 -3.78 -5.37 0.80
C GLY A 341 -3.22 -3.97 0.58
N GLY A 342 -3.55 -3.32 -0.54
CA GLY A 342 -3.16 -1.93 -0.75
C GLY A 342 -3.85 -1.24 -1.91
N GLY A 343 -3.74 0.09 -1.94
CA GLY A 343 -4.05 0.93 -3.09
C GLY A 343 -2.76 1.35 -3.79
N GLY A 344 -2.75 1.36 -5.13
CA GLY A 344 -1.62 1.82 -5.93
C GLY A 344 -2.09 2.53 -7.18
N THR A 345 -1.45 3.63 -7.56
CA THR A 345 -1.75 4.36 -8.79
C THR A 345 -0.46 4.65 -9.56
N GLY A 346 -0.61 5.12 -10.78
CA GLY A 346 0.47 5.66 -11.61
C GLY A 346 -0.14 6.52 -12.70
N VAL A 347 0.44 7.67 -12.98
CA VAL A 347 -0.09 8.64 -13.94
C VAL A 347 0.30 8.20 -15.34
N ASP A 348 -0.70 7.94 -16.18
CA ASP A 348 -0.49 7.73 -17.60
C ASP A 348 -0.32 9.06 -18.35
N PHE A 349 0.58 9.11 -19.34
CA PHE A 349 0.94 10.35 -20.02
C PHE A 349 0.78 10.29 -21.54
N THR A 350 0.19 11.35 -22.10
CA THR A 350 -0.08 11.53 -23.53
C THR A 350 0.53 12.83 -24.08
N ARG A 351 0.42 13.08 -25.39
CA ARG A 351 0.95 14.26 -26.10
C ARG A 351 0.23 14.49 -27.43
N PHE A 352 0.52 15.60 -28.10
CA PHE A 352 0.23 15.75 -29.53
C PHE A 352 1.52 15.85 -30.36
N SER A 353 1.46 15.43 -31.61
CA SER A 353 2.40 15.84 -32.66
C SER A 353 1.70 16.75 -33.65
N ILE A 354 2.40 17.72 -34.23
CA ILE A 354 1.88 18.67 -35.20
C ILE A 354 2.84 18.81 -36.38
N THR A 355 2.28 18.74 -37.59
CA THR A 355 3.03 18.82 -38.84
C THR A 355 2.58 20.07 -39.60
N LYS A 356 3.51 20.92 -40.02
CA LYS A 356 3.16 22.13 -40.77
C LYS A 356 2.95 21.83 -42.25
N GLN A 357 1.82 22.27 -42.80
CA GLN A 357 1.50 22.24 -44.22
C GLN A 357 1.18 23.65 -44.75
N LEU A 358 1.46 23.87 -46.03
CA LEU A 358 1.21 25.14 -46.73
C LEU A 358 0.37 24.89 -47.99
N THR A 359 -0.56 25.80 -48.25
CA THR A 359 -1.46 25.81 -49.41
C THR A 359 -1.48 27.20 -50.06
N GLY A 360 -2.17 27.32 -51.20
CA GLY A 360 -2.27 28.59 -51.94
C GLY A 360 -1.10 28.86 -52.89
N PRO A 361 -1.20 29.89 -53.74
CA PRO A 361 -0.29 30.09 -54.88
C PRO A 361 1.18 30.32 -54.52
N LEU A 362 1.48 30.77 -53.30
CA LEU A 362 2.84 31.11 -52.85
C LEU A 362 3.38 30.16 -51.77
N ALA A 363 2.77 28.97 -51.59
CA ALA A 363 3.17 27.98 -50.58
C ALA A 363 4.66 27.63 -50.62
N GLU A 364 5.21 27.34 -51.82
CA GLU A 364 6.62 26.98 -51.98
C GLU A 364 7.58 28.16 -51.68
N ALA A 365 7.15 29.40 -51.93
CA ALA A 365 7.95 30.59 -51.60
C ALA A 365 8.06 30.84 -50.09
N ALA A 366 7.11 30.33 -49.31
CA ALA A 366 7.12 30.39 -47.85
C ALA A 366 7.69 29.13 -47.16
N ARG A 367 8.12 28.12 -47.94
CA ARG A 367 8.48 26.79 -47.42
C ARG A 367 9.65 26.78 -46.44
N SER A 368 10.59 27.71 -46.57
CA SER A 368 11.75 27.87 -45.69
C SER A 368 11.53 28.83 -44.52
N ALA A 369 10.29 29.27 -44.28
CA ALA A 369 9.97 30.17 -43.18
C ALA A 369 9.75 29.42 -41.86
N THR A 370 10.03 30.10 -40.75
CA THR A 370 9.75 29.61 -39.39
C THR A 370 8.27 29.81 -39.06
N TYR A 371 7.64 28.78 -38.51
CA TYR A 371 6.29 28.85 -37.94
C TYR A 371 6.34 28.41 -36.49
N THR A 372 5.52 29.05 -35.65
CA THR A 372 5.54 28.86 -34.20
C THR A 372 4.17 28.58 -33.66
N VAL A 373 4.06 27.54 -32.85
CA VAL A 373 2.83 27.12 -32.19
C VAL A 373 2.99 27.30 -30.69
N ARG A 374 2.10 28.07 -30.07
CA ARG A 374 1.97 28.17 -28.62
C ARG A 374 0.93 27.16 -28.17
N TYR A 375 1.19 26.49 -27.04
CA TYR A 375 0.21 25.61 -26.41
C TYR A 375 0.30 25.64 -24.88
N SER A 376 -0.81 25.29 -24.24
CA SER A 376 -0.90 25.04 -22.79
C SER A 376 -1.80 23.85 -22.50
N VAL A 377 -1.80 23.37 -21.26
CA VAL A 377 -2.79 22.40 -20.78
C VAL A 377 -3.93 23.17 -20.10
N LYS A 378 -5.16 22.90 -20.51
CA LYS A 378 -6.37 23.58 -20.02
C LYS A 378 -6.54 23.38 -18.52
N GLY A 379 -6.55 24.49 -17.77
CA GLY A 379 -6.66 24.47 -16.30
C GLY A 379 -5.34 24.28 -15.55
N SER A 380 -4.20 24.12 -16.24
CA SER A 380 -2.88 24.12 -15.62
C SER A 380 -2.38 25.55 -15.35
N GLU A 381 -1.67 25.76 -14.24
CA GLU A 381 -0.95 27.01 -13.96
C GLU A 381 0.42 27.09 -14.67
N ALA A 382 0.85 26.01 -15.35
CA ALA A 382 2.12 25.98 -16.08
C ALA A 382 2.12 26.99 -17.25
N PRO A 383 3.23 27.71 -17.48
CA PRO A 383 3.32 28.70 -18.56
C PRO A 383 3.19 28.05 -19.94
N ALA A 384 2.52 28.74 -20.87
CA ALA A 384 2.32 28.25 -22.23
C ALA A 384 3.67 28.07 -22.96
N THR A 385 3.90 26.86 -23.46
CA THR A 385 5.10 26.49 -24.21
C THR A 385 4.97 26.93 -25.66
N THR A 386 6.04 27.43 -26.27
CA THR A 386 6.07 27.77 -27.71
C THR A 386 7.06 26.84 -28.42
N MET A 387 6.60 26.14 -29.45
CA MET A 387 7.39 25.24 -30.30
C MET A 387 7.55 25.82 -31.71
N THR A 388 8.67 25.53 -32.37
CA THR A 388 8.85 25.78 -33.80
C THR A 388 8.41 24.56 -34.60
N VAL A 389 7.69 24.74 -35.72
CA VAL A 389 7.15 23.65 -36.55
C VAL A 389 7.58 23.83 -38.01
N PRO A 390 8.65 23.15 -38.48
CA PRO A 390 9.12 23.23 -39.87
C PRO A 390 8.15 22.59 -40.87
N VAL A 391 8.16 23.07 -42.13
CA VAL A 391 7.19 22.64 -43.16
C VAL A 391 7.45 21.19 -43.61
N GLY A 392 6.48 20.32 -43.31
CA GLY A 392 6.53 18.88 -43.60
C GLY A 392 7.21 18.03 -42.53
N GLU A 393 7.75 18.63 -41.46
CA GLU A 393 8.31 17.90 -40.31
C GLU A 393 7.28 17.83 -39.18
N SER A 394 7.26 16.70 -38.47
CA SER A 394 6.36 16.48 -37.34
C SER A 394 7.07 16.81 -36.03
N VAL A 395 6.62 17.83 -35.32
CA VAL A 395 7.15 18.27 -34.03
C VAL A 395 6.12 17.93 -32.95
N ALA A 396 6.56 17.40 -31.81
CA ALA A 396 5.65 16.89 -30.79
C ALA A 396 5.83 17.56 -29.43
N SER A 397 4.71 17.81 -28.75
CA SER A 397 4.64 18.51 -27.47
C SER A 397 5.38 17.79 -26.36
N THR A 398 5.66 18.48 -25.26
CA THR A 398 5.85 17.85 -23.94
C THR A 398 4.70 16.88 -23.66
N ARG A 399 4.95 15.86 -22.83
CA ARG A 399 3.86 15.01 -22.31
C ARG A 399 2.97 15.83 -21.36
N ALA A 400 1.74 15.37 -21.16
CA ALA A 400 0.84 15.77 -20.09
C ALA A 400 0.01 14.54 -19.66
N PRO A 401 -0.57 14.51 -18.44
CA PRO A 401 -1.40 13.38 -18.00
C PRO A 401 -2.53 13.05 -18.99
N LEU A 402 -2.84 11.76 -19.14
CA LEU A 402 -3.89 11.27 -20.04
C LEU A 402 -5.25 11.90 -19.68
N GLY A 403 -6.03 12.29 -20.69
CA GLY A 403 -7.24 13.10 -20.50
C GLY A 403 -6.99 14.61 -20.40
N SER A 404 -5.74 15.08 -20.35
CA SER A 404 -5.40 16.50 -20.48
C SER A 404 -5.87 17.07 -21.83
N THR A 405 -6.54 18.23 -21.78
CA THR A 405 -6.85 19.00 -22.99
C THR A 405 -5.73 19.97 -23.29
N PHE A 406 -5.11 19.86 -24.47
CA PHE A 406 -4.18 20.86 -24.97
C PHE A 406 -4.96 21.98 -25.65
N VAL A 407 -4.63 23.23 -25.33
CA VAL A 407 -5.09 24.45 -26.02
C VAL A 407 -3.94 24.91 -26.92
N ILE A 408 -4.20 25.16 -28.20
CA ILE A 408 -3.18 25.34 -29.24
C ILE A 408 -3.47 26.58 -30.10
N GLU A 409 -2.48 27.44 -30.31
CA GLU A 409 -2.54 28.70 -31.07
C GLU A 409 -1.33 28.79 -32.02
N GLU A 410 -1.51 29.19 -33.29
CA GLU A 410 -0.36 29.65 -34.10
C GLU A 410 -0.05 31.11 -33.81
N VAL A 411 1.21 31.37 -33.45
CA VAL A 411 1.74 32.69 -33.06
C VAL A 411 2.90 33.10 -33.96
N ASP A 412 3.19 34.41 -33.97
CA ASP A 412 4.37 35.00 -34.62
C ASP A 412 4.54 34.62 -36.12
N LEU A 413 3.42 34.59 -36.86
CA LEU A 413 3.35 34.29 -38.30
C LEU A 413 4.44 35.03 -39.11
N PRO A 414 5.23 34.34 -39.95
CA PRO A 414 6.35 34.94 -40.64
C PRO A 414 5.89 35.98 -41.68
N SER A 415 6.43 37.19 -41.58
CA SER A 415 6.25 38.24 -42.59
C SER A 415 7.20 37.98 -43.77
N ILE A 416 6.63 37.81 -44.97
CA ILE A 416 7.37 37.49 -46.20
C ILE A 416 6.90 38.43 -47.31
N GLU A 417 7.83 39.03 -48.04
CA GLU A 417 7.51 39.99 -49.10
C GLU A 417 6.61 39.37 -50.19
N GLY A 418 5.55 40.09 -50.57
CA GLY A 418 4.58 39.64 -51.57
C GLY A 418 3.54 38.62 -51.09
N ILE A 419 3.62 38.11 -49.86
CA ILE A 419 2.67 37.14 -49.30
C ILE A 419 1.68 37.82 -48.34
N THR A 420 0.41 37.43 -48.45
CA THR A 420 -0.64 37.65 -47.45
C THR A 420 -1.14 36.30 -46.97
N TRP A 421 -1.11 36.09 -45.65
CA TRP A 421 -1.66 34.88 -45.03
C TRP A 421 -3.19 34.91 -45.04
N GLY A 422 -3.81 33.84 -45.55
CA GLY A 422 -5.21 33.54 -45.25
C GLY A 422 -5.36 32.91 -43.85
N SER A 423 -6.59 32.61 -43.45
CA SER A 423 -6.85 31.87 -42.21
C SER A 423 -6.05 30.57 -42.15
N TRP A 424 -5.45 30.30 -41.00
CA TRP A 424 -4.84 29.01 -40.68
C TRP A 424 -5.89 28.10 -40.01
N THR A 425 -5.60 26.80 -39.95
CA THR A 425 -6.45 25.82 -39.28
C THR A 425 -5.62 24.63 -38.78
N ILE A 426 -6.03 24.02 -37.67
CA ILE A 426 -5.48 22.75 -37.21
C ILE A 426 -6.52 21.65 -37.44
N THR A 427 -6.09 20.54 -38.04
CA THR A 427 -6.90 19.34 -38.24
C THR A 427 -6.23 18.12 -37.63
N GLY A 428 -7.03 17.15 -37.18
CA GLY A 428 -6.57 15.94 -36.49
C GLY A 428 -7.75 15.22 -35.84
N GLU A 429 -7.50 14.07 -35.21
CA GLU A 429 -8.52 13.39 -34.40
C GLU A 429 -8.82 14.21 -33.12
N GLY A 430 -10.09 14.31 -32.73
CA GLY A 430 -10.50 15.00 -31.50
C GLY A 430 -10.28 16.52 -31.47
N VAL A 431 -9.86 17.16 -32.57
CA VAL A 431 -9.61 18.61 -32.64
C VAL A 431 -10.91 19.41 -32.72
N VAL A 432 -11.01 20.47 -31.92
CA VAL A 432 -12.13 21.41 -31.88
C VAL A 432 -11.63 22.84 -32.08
N ASP A 433 -12.19 23.58 -33.03
CA ASP A 433 -11.99 25.03 -33.16
C ASP A 433 -12.86 25.76 -32.12
N VAL A 434 -12.25 26.60 -31.28
CA VAL A 434 -12.94 27.35 -30.21
C VAL A 434 -13.47 28.70 -30.72
N GLY A 435 -13.12 29.12 -31.94
CA GLY A 435 -13.59 30.35 -32.58
C GLY A 435 -12.99 31.64 -32.03
N ASN A 436 -12.05 31.54 -31.09
CA ASN A 436 -11.31 32.64 -30.47
C ASN A 436 -9.87 32.79 -31.00
N GLY A 437 -9.46 31.96 -31.97
CA GLY A 437 -8.06 31.83 -32.43
C GLY A 437 -7.31 30.63 -31.84
N THR A 438 -7.93 29.84 -30.97
CA THR A 438 -7.33 28.63 -30.40
C THR A 438 -8.09 27.36 -30.79
N PHE A 439 -7.37 26.25 -30.88
CA PHE A 439 -7.90 24.90 -31.08
C PHE A 439 -7.68 24.08 -29.80
N GLU A 440 -8.66 23.26 -29.43
CA GLU A 440 -8.55 22.31 -28.32
C GLU A 440 -8.47 20.87 -28.83
N VAL A 441 -7.69 20.04 -28.14
CA VAL A 441 -7.65 18.58 -28.37
C VAL A 441 -7.35 17.82 -27.08
N THR A 442 -8.09 16.74 -26.84
CA THR A 442 -7.90 15.82 -25.71
C THR A 442 -7.51 14.44 -26.25
N PRO A 443 -6.22 14.05 -26.25
CA PRO A 443 -5.80 12.74 -26.73
C PRO A 443 -6.33 11.62 -25.82
N SER A 444 -6.89 10.58 -26.41
CA SER A 444 -7.58 9.47 -25.73
C SER A 444 -6.68 8.26 -25.41
N SER A 445 -5.39 8.30 -25.74
CA SER A 445 -4.47 7.17 -25.51
C SER A 445 -3.04 7.59 -25.20
N LYS A 446 -2.23 6.69 -24.62
CA LYS A 446 -0.79 6.89 -24.35
C LYS A 446 0.03 7.26 -25.61
N ALA A 447 -0.42 6.82 -26.80
CA ALA A 447 0.26 7.09 -28.07
C ALA A 447 0.17 8.56 -28.52
N GLY A 448 -0.76 9.33 -27.96
CA GLY A 448 -1.02 10.71 -28.38
C GLY A 448 -1.85 10.81 -29.65
N VAL A 449 -1.82 12.00 -30.27
CA VAL A 449 -2.57 12.32 -31.49
C VAL A 449 -1.68 13.06 -32.50
N ALA A 450 -1.92 12.82 -33.80
CA ALA A 450 -1.23 13.51 -34.89
C ALA A 450 -2.11 14.62 -35.49
N LEU A 451 -1.56 15.83 -35.56
CA LEU A 451 -2.21 17.05 -36.01
C LEU A 451 -1.53 17.63 -37.26
N THR A 452 -2.28 18.40 -38.03
CA THR A 452 -1.81 19.15 -39.20
C THR A 452 -2.18 20.62 -39.07
N LEU A 453 -1.18 21.50 -38.99
CA LEU A 453 -1.36 22.96 -39.06
C LEU A 453 -1.26 23.40 -40.52
N THR A 454 -2.33 23.97 -41.08
CA THR A 454 -2.43 24.33 -42.50
C THR A 454 -2.59 25.84 -42.68
N ASN A 455 -1.72 26.47 -43.49
CA ASN A 455 -1.79 27.90 -43.79
C ASN A 455 -1.86 28.17 -45.29
N THR A 456 -2.67 29.15 -45.69
CA THR A 456 -2.79 29.55 -47.09
C THR A 456 -1.92 30.77 -47.40
N ALA A 457 -0.87 30.59 -48.20
CA ALA A 457 0.01 31.65 -48.70
C ALA A 457 -0.56 32.24 -50.01
N ASN A 458 -1.17 33.42 -49.93
CA ASN A 458 -1.75 34.12 -51.07
C ASN A 458 -0.86 35.28 -51.52
N PRO A 459 -0.90 35.70 -52.81
CA PRO A 459 -0.27 36.93 -53.24
C PRO A 459 -0.94 38.16 -52.61
N VAL A 460 -0.16 39.19 -52.27
CA VAL A 460 -0.68 40.50 -51.87
C VAL A 460 -1.54 41.07 -52.99
N THR A 461 -2.83 41.26 -52.74
CA THR A 461 -3.74 41.91 -53.68
C THR A 461 -3.40 43.41 -53.76
N PRO A 462 -3.05 43.95 -54.95
CA PRO A 462 -2.85 45.40 -55.07
C PRO A 462 -4.19 46.12 -54.83
N PRO A 463 -4.18 47.32 -54.21
CA PRO A 463 -5.40 48.09 -54.01
C PRO A 463 -6.04 48.43 -55.37
N PRO A 464 -7.39 48.49 -55.45
CA PRO A 464 -8.07 48.78 -56.72
C PRO A 464 -7.63 50.15 -57.24
N SER A 465 -7.14 50.19 -58.48
CA SER A 465 -6.65 51.42 -59.12
C SER A 465 -7.76 52.46 -59.23
N VAL A 466 -7.66 53.53 -58.43
CA VAL A 466 -8.61 54.65 -58.47
C VAL A 466 -8.52 55.29 -59.86
N PRO A 467 -9.61 55.43 -60.62
CA PRO A 467 -9.57 56.08 -61.94
C PRO A 467 -9.06 57.52 -61.82
N PRO A 468 -8.25 58.02 -62.77
CA PRO A 468 -7.67 59.35 -62.68
C PRO A 468 -8.77 60.42 -62.75
N THR A 469 -8.92 61.20 -61.67
CA THR A 469 -9.84 62.34 -61.62
C THR A 469 -9.36 63.47 -62.53
N THR A 470 -10.22 63.91 -63.44
CA THR A 470 -9.95 65.02 -64.37
C THR A 470 -9.62 66.30 -63.61
N PRO A 471 -8.53 67.03 -63.95
CA PRO A 471 -8.21 68.31 -63.31
C PRO A 471 -9.32 69.36 -63.53
N PRO A 472 -9.71 70.13 -62.50
CA PRO A 472 -10.60 71.28 -62.70
C PRO A 472 -9.90 72.42 -63.46
N PRO A 473 -10.64 73.31 -64.15
CA PRO A 473 -10.05 74.41 -64.92
C PRO A 473 -9.25 75.39 -64.06
N SER A 474 -8.10 75.83 -64.57
CA SER A 474 -7.26 76.86 -63.94
C SER A 474 -7.95 78.23 -63.98
N VAL A 475 -7.94 78.95 -62.85
CA VAL A 475 -8.47 80.32 -62.72
C VAL A 475 -7.31 81.28 -62.47
N PRO A 476 -7.24 82.46 -63.14
CA PRO A 476 -6.12 83.40 -62.98
C PRO A 476 -6.01 84.04 -61.57
N PRO A 477 -4.83 84.55 -61.19
CA PRO A 477 -4.58 85.11 -59.86
C PRO A 477 -5.12 86.55 -59.70
N THR A 478 -5.57 86.88 -58.48
CA THR A 478 -6.08 88.21 -58.10
C THR A 478 -5.43 88.70 -56.79
N VAL A 479 -5.20 90.01 -56.69
CA VAL A 479 -4.43 90.71 -55.62
C VAL A 479 -5.34 91.09 -54.43
N PRO A 480 -4.87 91.09 -53.16
CA PRO A 480 -5.73 91.20 -51.98
C PRO A 480 -6.01 92.63 -51.44
N PRO A 481 -7.21 92.90 -50.89
CA PRO A 481 -7.49 93.91 -49.85
C PRO A 481 -7.50 93.26 -48.44
N THR A 482 -6.99 93.83 -47.35
CA THR A 482 -7.18 95.17 -46.71
C THR A 482 -8.55 95.32 -46.00
N PRO A 483 -8.61 95.53 -44.65
CA PRO A 483 -9.84 95.44 -43.83
C PRO A 483 -10.46 96.80 -43.42
N THR A 484 -11.70 96.80 -42.87
CA THR A 484 -12.31 97.83 -41.95
C THR A 484 -13.72 97.40 -41.45
N PRO A 485 -14.22 97.78 -40.24
CA PRO A 485 -15.01 96.85 -39.39
C PRO A 485 -16.46 97.25 -38.88
N PRO A 486 -16.80 97.55 -37.59
CA PRO A 486 -17.98 96.97 -36.88
C PRO A 486 -19.01 98.01 -36.31
N PRO A 487 -20.25 97.63 -35.86
CA PRO A 487 -20.57 96.96 -34.56
C PRO A 487 -21.25 95.57 -34.73
N GLY A 488 -21.97 94.89 -33.79
CA GLY A 488 -22.32 95.08 -32.36
C GLY A 488 -23.79 94.65 -32.05
N VAL A 489 -24.33 94.47 -30.82
CA VAL A 489 -23.93 94.84 -29.45
C VAL A 489 -24.70 94.01 -28.35
N ARG A 490 -24.01 93.44 -27.33
CA ARG A 490 -24.44 92.99 -25.95
C ARG A 490 -25.36 91.73 -25.80
N THR A 491 -25.19 90.72 -24.91
CA THR A 491 -24.56 90.44 -23.54
C THR A 491 -25.53 90.61 -22.34
N PRO A 492 -25.31 90.10 -21.09
CA PRO A 492 -24.10 89.50 -20.45
C PRO A 492 -24.34 88.16 -19.63
N PRO A 493 -23.84 87.89 -18.38
CA PRO A 493 -22.82 86.85 -18.07
C PRO A 493 -23.24 85.98 -16.82
N PRO A 494 -22.37 85.47 -15.87
CA PRO A 494 -20.91 85.14 -15.84
C PRO A 494 -20.64 83.65 -15.42
N GLY A 495 -19.42 83.13 -15.17
CA GLY A 495 -18.03 83.59 -15.32
C GLY A 495 -17.04 82.92 -14.33
N GLY A 496 -15.72 83.01 -14.59
CA GLY A 496 -14.62 82.38 -13.78
C GLY A 496 -13.95 81.20 -14.51
N LEU A 497 -12.62 81.09 -14.78
CA LEU A 497 -11.37 81.64 -14.20
C LEU A 497 -11.02 81.10 -12.79
N ALA A 498 -9.77 80.81 -12.40
CA ALA A 498 -8.48 80.58 -13.09
C ALA A 498 -7.43 80.11 -12.01
N LEU A 499 -6.12 80.16 -12.32
CA LEU A 499 -4.93 79.89 -11.46
C LEU A 499 -4.69 78.40 -11.14
N THR A 500 -3.49 77.80 -11.03
CA THR A 500 -2.05 78.19 -10.89
C THR A 500 -1.50 78.50 -9.49
N GLY A 501 -0.46 77.76 -9.08
CA GLY A 501 0.30 77.92 -7.82
C GLY A 501 -0.05 76.85 -6.77
N GLY A 502 0.88 76.31 -5.98
CA GLY A 502 2.34 76.50 -5.97
C GLY A 502 3.03 75.65 -4.88
N GLU A 503 4.35 75.76 -4.75
CA GLU A 503 5.14 75.30 -3.59
C GLU A 503 4.82 76.18 -2.35
N ILE A 504 5.18 75.92 -1.09
CA ILE A 504 6.12 75.03 -0.37
C ILE A 504 5.45 74.64 0.99
N GLY A 505 5.98 73.83 1.92
CA GLY A 505 7.28 73.16 2.10
C GLY A 505 7.54 72.88 3.61
N PHE A 506 8.74 72.38 3.96
CA PHE A 506 9.21 72.02 5.33
C PHE A 506 8.47 70.84 6.00
N GLY A 507 9.05 70.06 6.93
CA GLY A 507 10.40 70.01 7.51
C GLY A 507 10.33 69.30 8.88
N PHE A 508 11.08 68.23 9.14
CA PHE A 508 12.28 68.10 10.01
C PHE A 508 12.40 66.58 10.36
N LEU A 509 13.47 65.93 10.87
CA LEU A 509 14.94 66.06 10.96
C LEU A 509 15.40 65.19 12.17
N ALA A 510 16.06 64.04 11.94
CA ALA A 510 16.86 63.21 12.88
C ALA A 510 17.55 62.07 12.07
N LEU A 511 18.84 61.76 12.17
CA LEU A 511 19.63 61.07 13.24
C LEU A 511 19.10 59.66 13.58
N ALA A 512 19.91 58.58 13.70
CA ALA A 512 21.35 58.29 13.52
C ALA A 512 21.49 56.77 13.13
N VAL A 513 22.54 56.18 12.52
CA VAL A 513 24.02 56.19 12.64
C VAL A 513 24.61 55.47 13.87
N ALA A 514 24.80 54.14 13.76
CA ALA A 514 25.78 53.23 14.41
C ALA A 514 25.43 51.78 13.96
N LEU A 515 26.25 50.88 13.40
CA LEU A 515 27.70 50.67 13.19
C LEU A 515 28.53 50.08 14.36
N ILE A 516 29.33 49.04 14.01
CA ILE A 516 30.51 48.45 14.69
C ILE A 516 30.32 47.23 15.64
N ALA A 517 30.59 46.06 15.03
CA ALA A 517 31.50 44.96 15.44
C ALA A 517 31.38 44.18 16.77
N GLY A 518 31.33 42.85 16.60
CA GLY A 518 31.97 41.83 17.43
C GLY A 518 31.86 40.46 16.72
N GLY A 519 32.90 39.71 16.34
CA GLY A 519 34.36 39.93 16.48
C GLY A 519 35.01 38.89 17.39
N GLY A 520 35.51 37.78 16.83
CA GLY A 520 36.09 36.70 17.65
C GLY A 520 36.53 35.44 16.90
N ILE A 521 37.59 35.52 16.09
CA ILE A 521 38.33 34.32 15.66
C ILE A 521 39.28 33.91 16.79
N ALA A 522 39.21 32.65 17.24
CA ALA A 522 40.20 32.05 18.13
C ALA A 522 40.36 30.55 17.85
N ALA A 523 41.34 30.17 17.04
CA ALA A 523 41.83 28.79 16.95
C ALA A 523 42.90 28.55 18.04
N GLY A 524 42.95 27.37 18.66
CA GLY A 524 43.81 27.20 19.85
C GLY A 524 43.97 25.78 20.43
N VAL A 525 44.39 24.82 19.61
CA VAL A 525 45.19 23.62 19.96
C VAL A 525 45.30 23.20 21.44
N ALA A 526 44.81 21.99 21.77
CA ALA A 526 45.41 21.13 22.78
C ALA A 526 45.36 19.66 22.30
N ALA A 527 46.51 19.06 21.96
CA ALA A 527 46.59 17.74 21.34
C ALA A 527 47.44 16.75 22.15
N ARG A 528 47.13 15.44 21.99
CA ARG A 528 47.88 14.25 22.43
C ARG A 528 47.97 13.99 23.95
N ARG A 529 47.48 12.81 24.36
CA ARG A 529 48.27 11.56 24.59
C ARG A 529 47.34 10.40 24.17
N ARG A 530 47.60 9.61 23.13
CA ARG A 530 48.63 8.56 22.93
C ARG A 530 48.69 7.49 24.05
N ALA A 531 47.99 6.39 23.78
CA ALA A 531 48.41 4.97 23.90
C ALA A 531 49.17 4.46 25.15
N SER A 532 48.48 3.57 25.89
CA SER A 532 48.82 2.15 26.14
C SER A 532 47.49 1.43 26.49
N ALA A 533 47.19 0.17 26.17
CA ALA A 533 47.95 -1.09 26.05
C ALA A 533 48.14 -1.85 27.38
N GLU A 534 47.55 -3.05 27.42
CA GLU A 534 47.78 -4.23 28.30
C GLU A 534 47.31 -4.24 29.79
N GLN A 535 46.88 -5.45 30.19
CA GLN A 535 46.73 -6.03 31.55
C GLN A 535 45.79 -5.29 32.54
N LEU A 536 44.65 -5.89 32.92
CA LEU A 536 44.54 -7.21 33.58
C LEU A 536 43.22 -7.94 33.24
#